data_AF-A0A949KRM0-F1
#
_entry.id   AF-A0A949KRM0-F1
#
_cell.length_a   1.000
_cell.length_b   1.000
_cell.length_c   1.000
_cell.angle_alpha   90.00
_cell.angle_beta   90.00
_cell.angle_gamma   90.00
#
_symmetry.space_group_name_H-M   'P 1'
#
loop_
_entity.id
_entity.type
_entity.pdbx_description
1 polymer ?
#
loop_
_entity_poly.entity_id
_entity_poly.type
_entity_poly.pdbx_seq_one_letter_code
_entity_poly.pdbx_strand_id
1 'polypeptide(L)' 'MQKNTIVRFDQDTLALLDQLVHTLGRPRSRIINDAVNRYLEQEVWFIEEVLKGLRASEGGDLVTHEEVKSAVRSQGVAVD' A
#
# COMPACT_ATOMS: atom_id res chain seq x y z
N MET A 1 -11.62 -20.98 -7.90
CA MET A 1 -11.30 -22.06 -6.95
C MET A 1 -10.42 -21.49 -5.86
N GLN A 2 -10.82 -21.55 -4.59
CA GLN A 2 -9.98 -21.09 -3.47
C GLN A 2 -8.89 -22.13 -3.18
N LYS A 3 -7.69 -21.65 -2.83
CA LYS A 3 -6.55 -22.49 -2.44
C LYS A 3 -6.13 -22.11 -1.02
N ASN A 4 -5.71 -23.10 -0.24
CA ASN A 4 -5.27 -22.87 1.13
C ASN A 4 -3.75 -22.64 1.19
N THR A 5 -3.34 -21.71 2.04
CA THR A 5 -1.94 -21.44 2.36
C THR A 5 -1.77 -21.50 3.87
N ILE A 6 -0.71 -22.16 4.34
CA ILE A 6 -0.37 -22.25 5.76
C ILE A 6 0.70 -21.20 6.04
N VAL A 7 0.46 -20.36 7.04
CA VAL A 7 1.38 -19.33 7.52
C VAL A 7 1.68 -19.55 8.99
N ARG A 8 2.90 -19.19 9.42
CA ARG A 8 3.32 -19.25 10.82
C ARG A 8 3.40 -17.82 11.35
N PHE A 9 2.88 -17.63 12.56
CA PHE A 9 2.96 -16.39 13.31
C PHE A 9 3.60 -16.69 14.66
N ASP A 10 4.32 -15.72 15.22
CA ASP A 10 4.75 -15.78 16.61
C ASP A 10 3.55 -15.63 17.56
N GLN A 11 3.81 -15.90 18.85
CA GLN A 11 2.77 -15.89 19.89
C GLN A 11 2.13 -14.51 20.06
N ASP A 12 2.94 -13.45 19.99
CA ASP A 12 2.50 -12.08 20.20
C ASP A 12 1.56 -11.62 19.06
N THR A 13 1.91 -11.94 17.82
CA THR A 13 1.08 -11.67 16.64
C THR A 13 -0.24 -12.43 16.71
N LEU A 14 -0.23 -13.69 17.15
CA LEU A 14 -1.45 -14.47 17.33
C LEU A 14 -2.37 -13.86 18.40
N ALA A 15 -1.80 -13.39 19.52
CA ALA A 15 -2.57 -12.75 20.58
C ALA A 15 -3.25 -11.46 20.08
N LEU A 16 -2.56 -10.65 19.26
CA LEU A 16 -3.13 -9.45 18.65
C LEU A 16 -4.26 -9.79 17.66
N LEU A 17 -4.07 -10.82 16.82
CA LEU A 17 -5.13 -11.29 15.91
C LEU A 17 -6.36 -11.74 16.68
N ASP A 18 -6.20 -12.41 17.82
CA ASP A 18 -7.30 -12.84 18.66
C ASP A 18 -8.08 -11.69 19.29
N GLN A 19 -7.37 -10.67 19.74
CA GLN A 19 -8.01 -9.45 20.24
C GLN A 19 -8.86 -8.79 19.14
N LEU A 20 -8.39 -8.75 17.89
CA LEU A 20 -9.15 -8.22 16.76
C LEU A 20 -10.38 -9.09 16.43
N VAL A 21 -10.25 -10.41 16.51
CA VAL A 21 -11.41 -11.33 16.35
C VAL A 21 -12.49 -11.03 17.37
N HIS A 22 -12.11 -10.89 18.64
CA HIS A 22 -13.06 -10.60 19.72
C HIS A 22 -13.70 -9.22 19.58
N THR A 23 -12.93 -8.21 19.18
CA THR A 23 -13.41 -6.82 19.05
C THR A 23 -14.32 -6.64 17.83
N LEU A 24 -13.96 -7.24 16.70
CA LEU A 24 -14.65 -7.04 15.42
C LEU A 24 -15.73 -8.09 15.13
N GLY A 25 -15.77 -9.19 15.88
CA GLY A 25 -16.69 -10.31 15.65
C GLY A 25 -16.47 -11.03 14.32
N ARG A 26 -15.23 -11.00 13.80
CA ARG A 26 -14.87 -11.59 12.49
C ARG A 26 -13.92 -12.76 12.66
N PRO A 27 -14.02 -13.83 11.86
CA PRO A 27 -13.10 -14.96 11.94
C PRO A 27 -11.68 -14.54 11.52
N ARG A 28 -10.66 -15.18 12.13
CA ARG A 28 -9.23 -14.92 11.84
C ARG A 28 -8.94 -14.93 10.33
N SER A 29 -9.48 -15.90 9.60
CA SER A 29 -9.27 -16.03 8.15
C SER A 29 -9.70 -14.79 7.38
N ARG A 30 -10.80 -14.14 7.77
CA ARG A 30 -11.26 -12.90 7.12
C ARG A 30 -10.32 -11.74 7.43
N ILE A 31 -9.89 -11.59 8.68
CA ILE A 31 -8.96 -10.53 9.08
C ILE A 31 -7.63 -10.68 8.32
N ILE A 32 -7.10 -11.90 8.25
CA ILE A 32 -5.85 -12.20 7.53
C ILE A 32 -6.03 -11.94 6.03
N ASN A 33 -7.12 -12.41 5.41
CA ASN A 33 -7.38 -12.15 3.99
C ASN A 33 -7.52 -10.65 3.70
N ASP A 34 -8.26 -9.91 4.53
CA ASP A 34 -8.45 -8.46 4.36
C ASP A 34 -7.10 -7.72 4.49
N ALA A 35 -6.25 -8.13 5.45
CA ALA A 35 -4.92 -7.55 5.63
C ALA A 35 -3.98 -7.84 4.44
N VAL A 36 -3.94 -9.09 3.97
CA VAL A 36 -3.14 -9.48 2.81
C VAL A 36 -3.61 -8.76 1.56
N ASN A 37 -4.91 -8.65 1.33
CA ASN A 37 -5.45 -7.94 0.16
C ASN A 37 -5.05 -6.46 0.16
N ARG A 38 -5.15 -5.78 1.31
CA ARG A 38 -4.73 -4.37 1.44
C ARG A 38 -3.25 -4.19 1.18
N TYR A 39 -2.42 -5.09 1.71
CA TYR A 39 -0.99 -5.07 1.46
C TYR A 39 -0.69 -5.25 -0.04
N LEU A 40 -1.28 -6.25 -0.67
CA LEU A 40 -1.06 -6.52 -2.09
C LEU A 40 -1.57 -5.38 -2.99
N GLU A 41 -2.72 -4.78 -2.68
CA GLU A 41 -3.26 -3.64 -3.41
C GLU A 41 -2.28 -2.46 -3.38
N GLN A 42 -1.73 -2.14 -2.20
CA GLN A 42 -0.74 -1.09 -2.03
C GLN A 42 0.57 -1.40 -2.79
N GLU A 43 1.11 -2.60 -2.64
CA GLU A 43 2.37 -3.00 -3.28
C GLU A 43 2.24 -3.01 -4.81
N VAL A 44 1.14 -3.54 -5.35
CA VAL A 44 0.88 -3.57 -6.79
C VAL A 44 0.79 -2.15 -7.34
N TRP A 45 -0.01 -1.29 -6.71
CA TRP A 45 -0.12 0.12 -7.12
C TRP A 45 1.24 0.83 -7.08
N PHE A 46 2.01 0.63 -6.01
CA PHE A 46 3.31 1.28 -5.86
C PHE A 46 4.29 0.84 -6.95
N ILE A 47 4.39 -0.46 -7.20
CA ILE A 47 5.24 -1.01 -8.25
C ILE A 47 4.83 -0.46 -9.62
N GLU A 48 3.52 -0.39 -9.91
CA GLU A 48 3.00 0.15 -11.16
C GLU A 48 3.38 1.63 -11.37
N GLU A 49 3.21 2.48 -10.35
CA GLU A 49 3.57 3.90 -10.43
C GLU A 49 5.08 4.11 -10.52
N VAL A 50 5.89 3.30 -9.82
CA VAL A 50 7.36 3.33 -9.96
C VAL A 50 7.77 2.98 -11.38
N LEU A 51 7.23 1.90 -11.95
CA LEU A 51 7.54 1.49 -13.33
C LEU A 51 7.08 2.53 -14.35
N LYS A 52 5.96 3.20 -14.10
CA LYS A 52 5.47 4.31 -14.93
C LYS A 52 6.42 5.51 -14.86
N GLY A 53 6.86 5.90 -13.68
CA GLY A 53 7.86 6.97 -13.51
C GLY A 53 9.20 6.65 -14.17
N LEU A 54 9.66 5.40 -14.07
CA LEU A 54 10.88 4.96 -14.74
C LEU A 54 10.77 5.10 -16.26
N ARG A 55 9.66 4.62 -16.86
CA ARG A 55 9.42 4.77 -18.31
C ARG A 55 9.33 6.23 -18.75
N ALA A 56 8.68 7.08 -17.95
CA ALA A 56 8.60 8.51 -18.23
C ALA A 56 10.01 9.15 -18.22
N SER A 57 10.82 8.82 -17.21
CA SER A 57 12.21 9.27 -17.14
C SER A 57 13.06 8.79 -18.31
N GLU A 58 12.97 7.51 -18.68
CA GLU A 58 13.70 6.94 -19.83
C GLU A 58 13.25 7.57 -21.16
N GLY A 59 11.97 7.93 -21.27
CA GLY A 59 11.39 8.62 -22.43
C GLY A 59 11.60 10.13 -22.44
N GLY A 60 12.19 10.72 -21.39
CA GLY A 60 12.38 12.17 -21.26
C GLY A 60 11.11 12.95 -20.90
N ASP A 61 10.03 12.27 -20.52
CA ASP A 61 8.77 12.86 -20.04
C ASP A 61 8.91 13.25 -18.56
N LEU A 62 9.70 14.30 -18.32
CA LEU A 62 10.01 14.83 -16.99
C LEU A 62 9.61 16.30 -16.92
N VAL A 63 9.18 16.72 -15.74
CA VAL A 63 8.93 18.13 -15.41
C VAL A 63 10.14 18.72 -14.70
N THR A 64 10.35 20.01 -14.90
CA THR A 64 11.39 20.79 -14.24
C THR A 64 11.05 21.04 -12.77
N HIS A 65 12.08 21.39 -11.99
CA HIS A 65 11.93 21.78 -10.58
C HIS A 65 10.91 22.90 -10.37
N GLU A 66 10.91 23.91 -11.25
CA GLU A 66 10.01 25.06 -11.15
C GLU A 66 8.55 24.69 -11.46
N GLU A 67 8.32 23.77 -12.40
CA GLU A 67 6.98 23.25 -12.69
C GLU A 67 6.41 22.47 -11.49
N VAL A 68 7.25 21.67 -10.82
CA VAL A 68 6.85 20.96 -9.58
C VAL A 68 6.49 21.95 -8.48
N LYS A 69 7.29 23.00 -8.26
CA LYS A 69 6.97 24.03 -7.27
C LYS A 69 5.65 24.73 -7.56
N SER A 70 5.41 25.08 -8.83
CA SER A 70 4.15 25.69 -9.25
C SER A 70 2.96 24.79 -8.95
N ALA A 71 3.07 23.50 -9.27
CA ALA A 71 2.03 22.51 -8.98
C ALA A 71 1.74 22.40 -7.47
N VAL A 72 2.77 22.33 -6.63
CA VAL A 72 2.61 22.23 -5.17
C VAL A 72 2.02 23.51 -4.58
N ARG A 73 2.46 24.70 -5.04
CA ARG A 73 1.88 25.99 -4.64
C ARG A 73 0.40 26.11 -5.01
N SER A 74 -0.02 25.53 -6.15
CA SER A 74 -1.43 25.53 -6.58
C SER A 74 -2.36 24.78 -5.61
N GLN A 75 -1.81 23.86 -4.81
CA GLN A 75 -2.54 23.12 -3.78
C GLN A 75 -2.56 23.86 -2.43
N GLY A 76 -2.07 25.10 -2.36
CA GLY A 76 -2.03 25.92 -1.14
C GLY A 76 -0.84 25.61 -0.21
N VAL A 77 0.15 24.85 -0.68
CA VAL A 77 1.34 24.51 0.10
C VAL A 77 2.47 25.47 -0.26
N ALA A 78 3.07 26.13 0.75
CA ALA A 78 4.23 27.00 0.56
C ALA A 78 5.50 26.15 0.42
N VAL A 79 6.14 26.22 -0.76
CA VAL A 79 7.44 25.60 -1.06
C VAL A 79 8.37 26.63 -1.70
N ASP A 80 9.65 26.61 -1.32
CA ASP A 80 10.71 27.53 -1.76
C ASP A 80 11.34 27.14 -3.10
#